data_AF-A0A096NMS7-F1
#
_entry.id   AF-A0A096NMS7-F1
#
_cell.length_a   1.000
_cell.length_b   1.000
_cell.length_c   1.000
_cell.angle_alpha   90.00
_cell.angle_beta   90.00
_cell.angle_gamma   90.00
#
_symmetry.space_group_name_H-M   'P 1'
#
loop_
_entity.id
_entity.type
_entity.pdbx_description
1 polymer ?
#
loop_
_entity_poly.entity_id
_entity_poly.type
_entity_poly.pdbx_seq_one_letter_code
_entity_poly.pdbx_strand_id
1 'polypeptide(L)'
;MEPRPGRLPELEATRPHMEPKASCPTAAPLVERKFHVLVGVTGSVAALKLPLLVSKLLDIPGLEVAVVTTEGAKHFYSPQDIPVTLYSDADEWEMWKSRSDPVLHIDLRRWADLLLVAPLDANTLGKVASGICDNLLTCVIRAWDRSKPLLFCPAMNTAMWEHPITAQQVDQLKAFGYVEIPCVAKKLVCGDEEMGFYHVARVGLELLDSSAAPALASQSAGITGMSHHAWP
;
A
#
# COMPACT_ATOMS: atom_id res chain seq x y z
N MET A 1 35.46 -27.63 96.31
CA MET A 1 34.75 -28.70 95.57
C MET A 1 33.93 -28.02 94.50
N GLU A 2 34.51 -27.87 93.31
CA GLU A 2 33.76 -27.52 92.10
C GLU A 2 32.84 -28.67 91.70
N PRO A 3 31.78 -28.35 90.94
CA PRO A 3 31.47 -29.13 89.76
C PRO A 3 31.31 -28.23 88.53
N ARG A 4 32.06 -28.55 87.46
CA ARG A 4 31.65 -28.23 86.08
C ARG A 4 30.45 -29.13 85.75
N PRO A 5 29.47 -28.71 84.92
CA PRO A 5 29.64 -28.89 83.48
C PRO A 5 28.83 -27.92 82.59
N GLY A 6 29.09 -27.98 81.27
CA GLY A 6 28.09 -27.63 80.26
C GLY A 6 28.53 -26.59 79.24
N ARG A 7 29.36 -27.02 78.27
CA ARG A 7 29.56 -26.29 77.01
C ARG A 7 28.24 -26.34 76.23
N LEU A 8 27.60 -25.18 76.04
CA LEU A 8 26.44 -25.02 75.17
C LEU A 8 26.90 -25.08 73.69
N PRO A 9 26.10 -25.69 72.79
CA PRO A 9 26.46 -25.83 71.38
C PRO A 9 26.33 -24.50 70.62
N GLU A 10 27.23 -24.28 69.67
CA GLU A 10 27.18 -23.19 68.68
C GLU A 10 25.86 -23.23 67.89
N LEU A 11 25.07 -22.16 67.96
CA LEU A 11 24.01 -21.91 67.00
C LEU A 11 24.65 -21.49 65.67
N GLU A 12 24.61 -22.39 64.69
CA GLU A 12 24.83 -22.06 63.28
C GLU A 12 23.84 -20.96 62.86
N ALA A 13 24.37 -19.76 62.59
CA ALA A 13 23.63 -18.69 61.95
C ALA A 13 23.31 -19.10 60.51
N THR A 14 22.10 -19.62 60.30
CA THR A 14 21.54 -19.82 58.96
C THR A 14 21.40 -18.47 58.27
N ARG A 15 22.21 -18.27 57.23
CA ARG A 15 22.13 -17.09 56.35
C ARG A 15 20.74 -17.09 55.69
N PRO A 16 20.03 -15.95 55.62
CA PRO A 16 18.80 -15.91 54.84
C PRO A 16 19.14 -16.16 53.37
N HIS A 17 18.49 -17.16 52.80
CA HIS A 17 18.54 -17.48 51.38
C HIS A 17 17.97 -16.28 50.62
N MET A 18 18.83 -15.53 49.94
CA MET A 18 18.43 -14.44 49.06
C MET A 18 17.91 -15.06 47.76
N GLU A 19 16.58 -15.02 47.57
CA GLU A 19 15.98 -15.38 46.29
C GLU A 19 16.53 -14.46 45.19
N PRO A 20 16.85 -14.97 43.98
CA PRO A 20 17.25 -14.12 42.89
C PRO A 20 16.07 -13.23 42.50
N LYS A 21 16.22 -11.91 42.62
CA LYS A 21 15.28 -10.94 42.06
C LYS A 21 15.00 -11.31 40.60
N ALA A 22 13.73 -11.52 40.30
CA ALA A 22 13.26 -11.69 38.93
C ALA A 22 13.78 -10.54 38.07
N SER A 23 14.66 -10.90 37.14
CA SER A 23 15.08 -10.06 36.04
C SER A 23 13.81 -9.56 35.33
N CYS A 24 13.69 -8.24 35.16
CA CYS A 24 12.69 -7.67 34.25
C CYS A 24 12.78 -8.40 32.91
N PRO A 25 11.66 -8.83 32.31
CA PRO A 25 11.70 -9.29 30.93
C PRO A 25 12.13 -8.11 30.07
N THR A 26 13.31 -8.23 29.46
CA THR A 26 13.78 -7.35 28.40
C THR A 26 12.65 -7.25 27.38
N ALA A 27 12.09 -6.04 27.22
CA ALA A 27 11.05 -5.80 26.23
C ALA A 27 11.54 -6.35 24.89
N ALA A 28 10.79 -7.29 24.31
CA ALA A 28 11.03 -7.73 22.95
C ALA A 28 11.09 -6.48 22.06
N PRO A 29 11.99 -6.41 21.07
CA PRO A 29 12.03 -5.27 20.17
C PRO A 29 10.62 -5.11 19.61
N LEU A 30 10.04 -3.93 19.81
CA LEU A 30 8.79 -3.57 19.15
C LEU A 30 9.10 -3.69 17.66
N VAL A 31 8.67 -4.79 17.03
CA VAL A 31 8.77 -4.95 15.59
C VAL A 31 7.87 -3.86 15.04
N GLU A 32 8.47 -2.76 14.59
CA GLU A 32 7.75 -1.69 13.92
C GLU A 32 6.96 -2.36 12.79
N ARG A 33 5.63 -2.34 12.92
CA ARG A 33 4.76 -2.92 11.91
C ARG A 33 4.97 -2.10 10.64
N LYS A 34 5.55 -2.72 9.63
CA LYS A 34 5.67 -2.11 8.32
C LYS A 34 4.29 -1.91 7.71
N PHE A 35 4.13 -0.81 6.97
CA PHE A 35 2.93 -0.50 6.21
C PHE A 35 3.08 -1.02 4.79
N HIS A 36 2.20 -1.93 4.38
CA HIS A 36 2.30 -2.60 3.09
C HIS A 36 1.54 -1.83 2.01
N VAL A 37 2.25 -1.41 0.96
CA VAL A 37 1.69 -0.71 -0.20
C VAL A 37 1.74 -1.65 -1.41
N LEU A 38 0.57 -1.97 -1.96
CA LEU A 38 0.46 -2.68 -3.23
C LEU A 38 0.26 -1.66 -4.35
N VAL A 39 1.15 -1.68 -5.34
CA VAL A 39 1.07 -0.80 -6.51
C VAL A 39 0.54 -1.59 -7.70
N GLY A 40 -0.66 -1.25 -8.17
CA GLY A 40 -1.22 -1.74 -9.43
C GLY A 40 -0.79 -0.88 -10.61
N VAL A 41 -0.33 -1.51 -11.69
CA VAL A 41 0.19 -0.81 -12.88
C VAL A 41 -0.52 -1.34 -14.11
N THR A 42 -1.06 -0.44 -14.93
CA THR A 42 -1.85 -0.78 -16.13
C THR A 42 -1.24 -0.22 -17.42
N GLY A 43 -1.82 -0.55 -18.57
CA GLY A 43 -1.28 -0.31 -19.91
C GLY A 43 -1.42 1.14 -20.38
N SER A 44 -0.67 2.05 -19.76
CA SER A 44 -0.55 3.45 -20.15
C SER A 44 0.92 3.82 -20.34
N VAL A 45 1.22 4.77 -21.23
CA VAL A 45 2.59 5.31 -21.44
C VAL A 45 3.19 5.82 -20.13
N ALA A 46 2.36 6.29 -19.19
CA ALA A 46 2.80 6.73 -17.87
C ALA A 46 3.47 5.61 -17.04
N ALA A 47 3.30 4.33 -17.39
CA ALA A 47 3.97 3.20 -16.72
C ALA A 47 5.50 3.23 -16.88
N LEU A 48 6.04 3.99 -17.85
CA LEU A 48 7.47 4.35 -17.93
C LEU A 48 8.02 4.94 -16.61
N LYS A 49 7.16 5.58 -15.81
CA LYS A 49 7.51 6.19 -14.52
C LYS A 49 7.44 5.22 -13.33
N LEU A 50 7.08 3.96 -13.55
CA LEU A 50 6.99 2.98 -12.47
C LEU A 50 8.28 2.82 -11.66
N PRO A 51 9.49 2.69 -12.27
CA PRO A 51 10.74 2.56 -11.51
C PRO A 51 10.96 3.74 -10.56
N LEU A 52 10.67 4.95 -11.04
CA LEU A 52 10.78 6.16 -10.22
C LEU A 52 9.76 6.17 -9.08
N LEU A 53 8.50 5.82 -9.36
CA LEU A 53 7.46 5.75 -8.33
C LEU A 53 7.86 4.78 -7.21
N VAL A 54 8.31 3.58 -7.57
CA VAL A 54 8.76 2.57 -6.61
C VAL A 54 9.97 3.07 -5.81
N SER A 55 10.97 3.65 -6.48
CA SER A 55 12.13 4.23 -5.79
C SER A 55 11.72 5.27 -4.75
N LYS A 56 10.79 6.16 -5.09
CA LYS A 56 10.29 7.19 -4.17
C LYS A 56 9.52 6.61 -3.00
N LEU A 57 8.70 5.59 -3.22
CA LEU A 57 7.99 4.91 -2.13
C LEU A 57 8.95 4.21 -1.16
N LEU A 58 10.03 3.63 -1.68
CA LEU A 58 11.08 3.00 -0.87
C LEU A 58 11.92 4.01 -0.05
N ASP A 59 11.95 5.28 -0.44
CA ASP A 59 12.61 6.35 0.35
C ASP A 59 11.84 6.65 1.66
N ILE A 60 10.57 6.23 1.78
CA ILE A 60 9.75 6.46 2.97
C ILE A 60 10.02 5.34 4.00
N PRO A 61 10.53 5.66 5.21
CA PRO A 61 10.77 4.67 6.24
C PRO A 61 9.47 3.94 6.65
N GLY A 62 9.58 2.65 6.92
CA GLY A 62 8.46 1.83 7.40
C GLY A 62 7.50 1.33 6.31
N LEU A 63 7.70 1.71 5.04
CA LEU A 63 6.94 1.14 3.92
C LEU A 63 7.58 -0.14 3.40
N GLU A 64 6.73 -1.07 2.98
CA GLU A 64 7.12 -2.20 2.17
C GLU A 64 6.20 -2.28 0.96
N VAL A 65 6.81 -2.41 -0.23
CA VAL A 65 6.14 -2.20 -1.50
C VAL A 65 6.19 -3.48 -2.32
N ALA A 66 5.05 -3.84 -2.91
CA ALA A 66 4.97 -4.87 -3.95
C ALA A 66 4.18 -4.33 -5.13
N VAL A 67 4.42 -4.85 -6.33
CA VAL A 67 3.80 -4.38 -7.57
C VAL A 67 2.97 -5.50 -8.20
N VAL A 68 1.78 -5.18 -8.68
CA VAL A 68 0.98 -6.01 -9.58
C VAL A 68 0.90 -5.33 -10.93
N THR A 69 1.27 -6.02 -12.00
CA THR A 69 1.31 -5.48 -13.35
C THR A 69 0.38 -6.22 -14.30
N THR A 70 -0.33 -5.50 -15.15
CA THR A 70 -1.08 -6.12 -16.25
C THR A 70 -0.17 -6.42 -17.44
N GLU A 71 -0.57 -7.35 -18.30
CA GLU A 71 0.19 -7.64 -19.53
C GLU A 71 0.39 -6.39 -20.41
N GLY A 72 -0.60 -5.48 -20.45
CA GLY A 72 -0.49 -4.22 -21.17
C GLY A 72 0.58 -3.27 -20.60
N ALA A 73 0.81 -3.28 -19.29
CA ALA A 73 1.79 -2.43 -18.63
C ALA A 73 3.25 -2.86 -18.93
N LYS A 74 3.49 -4.17 -19.10
CA LYS A 74 4.82 -4.74 -19.39
C LYS A 74 5.45 -4.23 -20.67
N HIS A 75 4.68 -3.61 -21.58
CA HIS A 75 5.21 -2.98 -22.78
C HIS A 75 5.96 -1.67 -22.53
N PHE A 76 5.82 -1.05 -21.35
CA PHE A 76 6.31 0.31 -21.09
C PHE A 76 7.52 0.38 -20.16
N TYR A 77 7.94 -0.71 -19.54
CA TYR A 77 9.10 -0.75 -18.65
C TYR A 77 9.72 -2.14 -18.65
N SER A 78 10.98 -2.27 -18.24
CA SER A 78 11.60 -3.59 -18.06
C SER A 78 11.34 -4.11 -16.64
N PRO A 79 10.82 -5.33 -16.45
CA PRO A 79 10.62 -5.93 -15.13
C PRO A 79 11.86 -5.90 -14.23
N GLN A 80 13.06 -6.00 -14.82
CA GLN A 80 14.34 -5.98 -14.10
C GLN A 80 14.68 -4.61 -13.48
N ASP A 81 14.02 -3.53 -13.93
CA ASP A 81 14.26 -2.17 -13.43
C ASP A 81 13.43 -1.89 -12.16
N ILE A 82 12.61 -2.84 -11.71
CA ILE A 82 11.72 -2.71 -10.56
C ILE A 82 12.35 -3.40 -9.34
N PRO A 83 12.86 -2.65 -8.34
CA PRO A 83 13.63 -3.20 -7.23
C PRO A 83 12.76 -3.81 -6.10
N VAL A 84 11.57 -4.31 -6.44
CA VAL A 84 10.60 -4.92 -5.50
C VAL A 84 9.94 -6.13 -6.15
N THR A 85 9.23 -6.93 -5.35
CA THR A 85 8.48 -8.07 -5.88
C THR A 85 7.42 -7.61 -6.88
N LEU A 86 7.47 -8.16 -8.08
CA LEU A 86 6.58 -7.87 -9.19
C LEU A 86 5.75 -9.11 -9.51
N TYR A 87 4.43 -9.00 -9.37
CA TYR A 87 3.47 -10.03 -9.68
C TYR A 87 2.72 -9.72 -10.98
N SER A 88 2.39 -10.76 -11.72
CA SER A 88 1.65 -10.74 -12.98
C SER A 88 0.61 -11.87 -13.03
N ASP A 89 -0.17 -11.91 -14.10
CA ASP A 89 -1.22 -12.92 -14.27
C ASP A 89 -0.66 -14.37 -14.26
N ALA A 90 0.58 -14.56 -14.71
CA ALA A 90 1.24 -15.87 -14.68
C ALA A 90 1.45 -16.39 -13.24
N ASP A 91 1.79 -15.49 -12.31
CA ASP A 91 2.09 -15.82 -10.92
C ASP A 91 0.87 -16.38 -10.18
N GLU A 92 -0.33 -15.97 -10.58
CA GLU A 92 -1.57 -16.47 -9.99
C GLU A 92 -1.75 -17.97 -10.21
N TRP A 93 -1.42 -18.45 -11.41
CA TRP A 93 -1.59 -19.85 -11.80
C TRP A 93 -0.37 -20.71 -11.47
N GLU A 94 0.83 -20.13 -11.42
CA GLU A 94 2.03 -20.85 -10.98
C GLU A 94 1.95 -21.24 -9.49
N MET A 95 1.31 -20.41 -8.66
CA MET A 95 1.13 -20.65 -7.23
C MET A 95 -0.03 -21.61 -6.91
N TRP A 96 -1.02 -21.74 -7.80
CA TRP A 96 -2.20 -22.56 -7.57
C TRP A 96 -2.13 -23.90 -8.32
N LYS A 97 -1.68 -24.96 -7.64
CA LYS A 97 -1.53 -26.32 -8.20
C LYS A 97 -2.58 -27.30 -7.65
N SER A 98 -3.10 -27.01 -6.47
CA SER A 98 -4.10 -27.81 -5.78
C SER A 98 -5.17 -26.94 -5.13
N ARG A 99 -6.34 -27.52 -4.83
CA ARG A 99 -7.48 -26.77 -4.26
C ARG A 99 -7.18 -26.16 -2.88
N SER A 100 -6.17 -26.66 -2.17
CA SER A 100 -5.73 -26.14 -0.87
C SER A 100 -4.69 -25.03 -0.97
N ASP A 101 -4.17 -24.75 -2.17
CA ASP A 101 -3.11 -23.78 -2.35
C ASP A 101 -3.64 -22.35 -2.17
N PRO A 102 -2.77 -21.44 -1.67
CA PRO A 102 -3.11 -20.02 -1.57
C PRO A 102 -3.54 -19.43 -2.91
N VAL A 103 -4.49 -18.49 -2.86
CA VAL A 103 -4.98 -17.76 -4.03
C VAL A 103 -4.34 -16.38 -4.00
N LEU A 104 -3.43 -16.12 -4.94
CA LEU A 104 -2.54 -14.95 -4.90
C LEU A 104 -3.28 -13.62 -4.74
N HIS A 105 -4.34 -13.35 -5.49
CA HIS A 105 -5.07 -12.09 -5.37
C HIS A 105 -5.71 -11.88 -3.97
N ILE A 106 -6.10 -12.95 -3.30
CA ILE A 106 -6.64 -12.90 -1.93
C ILE A 106 -5.52 -12.60 -0.94
N ASP A 107 -4.35 -13.20 -1.12
CA ASP A 107 -3.21 -12.99 -0.23
C ASP A 107 -2.64 -11.59 -0.39
N LEU A 108 -2.53 -11.07 -1.61
CA LEU A 108 -2.15 -9.68 -1.86
C LEU A 108 -3.13 -8.70 -1.21
N ARG A 109 -4.44 -8.94 -1.31
CA ARG A 109 -5.47 -8.14 -0.64
C ARG A 109 -5.38 -8.20 0.90
N ARG A 110 -4.95 -9.33 1.46
CA ARG A 110 -4.75 -9.48 2.92
C ARG A 110 -3.50 -8.75 3.36
N TRP A 111 -2.41 -8.94 2.63
CA TRP A 111 -1.09 -8.38 2.89
C TRP A 111 -1.08 -6.85 2.84
N ALA A 112 -1.65 -6.27 1.79
CA ALA A 112 -1.62 -4.82 1.55
C ALA A 112 -2.49 -4.04 2.55
N ASP A 113 -1.96 -2.98 3.15
CA ASP A 113 -2.73 -2.01 3.94
C ASP A 113 -3.35 -0.93 3.03
N LEU A 114 -2.76 -0.70 1.85
CA LEU A 114 -3.19 0.27 0.84
C LEU A 114 -2.97 -0.28 -0.58
N LEU A 115 -3.90 0.00 -1.50
CA LEU A 115 -3.73 -0.24 -2.93
C LEU A 115 -3.65 1.10 -3.68
N LEU A 116 -2.56 1.28 -4.43
CA LEU A 116 -2.37 2.40 -5.35
C LEU A 116 -2.38 1.90 -6.78
N VAL A 117 -3.33 2.31 -7.62
CA VAL A 117 -3.33 1.99 -9.05
C VAL A 117 -2.79 3.18 -9.85
N ALA A 118 -1.52 3.12 -10.24
CA ALA A 118 -0.82 4.22 -10.89
C ALA A 118 0.22 3.73 -11.91
N PRO A 119 -0.02 3.91 -13.22
CA PRO A 119 -1.23 4.47 -13.84
C PRO A 119 -2.44 3.53 -13.85
N LEU A 120 -3.64 4.11 -13.95
CA LEU A 120 -4.89 3.46 -14.34
C LEU A 120 -5.27 3.87 -15.79
N ASP A 121 -5.17 2.94 -16.73
CA ASP A 121 -5.59 3.10 -18.12
C ASP A 121 -7.13 3.08 -18.25
N ALA A 122 -7.64 3.57 -19.40
CA ALA A 122 -9.08 3.64 -19.65
C ALA A 122 -9.74 2.25 -19.69
N ASN A 123 -9.01 1.22 -20.12
CA ASN A 123 -9.50 -0.15 -20.23
C ASN A 123 -9.78 -0.75 -18.85
N THR A 124 -8.81 -0.67 -17.95
CA THR A 124 -8.92 -1.15 -16.58
C THR A 124 -9.90 -0.30 -15.79
N LEU A 125 -9.97 1.02 -16.03
CA LEU A 125 -11.03 1.87 -15.48
C LEU A 125 -12.42 1.33 -15.83
N GLY A 126 -12.67 1.01 -17.10
CA GLY A 126 -13.92 0.43 -17.55
C GLY A 126 -14.21 -0.95 -16.96
N LYS A 127 -13.18 -1.80 -16.84
CA LYS A 127 -13.29 -3.12 -16.20
C LYS A 127 -13.70 -2.99 -14.74
N VAL A 128 -13.00 -2.16 -13.97
CA VAL A 128 -13.28 -1.94 -12.54
C VAL A 128 -14.67 -1.35 -12.34
N ALA A 129 -15.05 -0.34 -13.13
CA ALA A 129 -16.38 0.27 -13.08
C ALA A 129 -17.50 -0.75 -13.34
N SER A 130 -17.26 -1.70 -14.25
CA SER A 130 -18.22 -2.74 -14.63
C SER A 130 -18.13 -4.02 -13.79
N GLY A 131 -17.17 -4.11 -12.86
CA GLY A 131 -16.95 -5.29 -12.02
C GLY A 131 -16.30 -6.49 -12.72
N ILE A 132 -15.62 -6.27 -13.86
CA ILE A 132 -14.84 -7.29 -14.54
C ILE A 132 -13.56 -7.57 -13.75
N CYS A 133 -13.28 -8.84 -13.49
CA CYS A 133 -12.10 -9.34 -12.78
C CYS A 133 -11.47 -10.51 -13.56
N ASP A 134 -10.77 -10.19 -14.64
CA ASP A 134 -10.25 -11.17 -15.61
C ASP A 134 -8.70 -11.26 -15.63
N ASN A 135 -8.04 -10.56 -14.71
CA ASN A 135 -6.60 -10.58 -14.51
C ASN A 135 -6.25 -10.35 -13.03
N LEU A 136 -5.00 -10.56 -12.64
CA LEU A 136 -4.57 -10.54 -11.24
C LEU A 136 -4.95 -9.20 -10.56
N LEU A 137 -4.66 -8.07 -11.21
CA LEU A 137 -4.95 -6.74 -10.66
C LEU A 137 -6.46 -6.51 -10.45
N THR A 138 -7.27 -6.82 -11.45
CA THR A 138 -8.73 -6.62 -11.35
C THR A 138 -9.38 -7.60 -10.37
N CYS A 139 -8.85 -8.81 -10.21
CA CYS A 139 -9.22 -9.74 -9.14
C CYS A 139 -8.91 -9.18 -7.75
N VAL A 140 -7.71 -8.60 -7.54
CA VAL A 140 -7.36 -7.92 -6.26
C VAL A 140 -8.33 -6.78 -5.97
N ILE A 141 -8.61 -5.92 -6.95
CA ILE A 141 -9.53 -4.77 -6.80
C ILE A 141 -10.95 -5.26 -6.48
N ARG A 142 -11.43 -6.30 -7.16
CA ARG A 142 -12.78 -6.83 -6.98
C ARG A 142 -12.99 -7.46 -5.61
N ALA A 143 -11.94 -8.02 -5.01
CA ALA A 143 -11.91 -8.61 -3.68
C ALA A 143 -11.49 -7.61 -2.58
N TRP A 144 -11.25 -6.34 -2.94
CA TRP A 144 -10.64 -5.35 -2.06
C TRP A 144 -11.46 -5.10 -0.79
N ASP A 145 -10.75 -4.89 0.32
CA ASP A 145 -11.36 -4.47 1.57
C ASP A 145 -11.74 -2.99 1.50
N ARG A 146 -13.04 -2.68 1.51
CA ARG A 146 -13.48 -1.26 1.46
C ARG A 146 -13.15 -0.47 2.73
N SER A 147 -12.68 -1.12 3.80
CA SER A 147 -12.11 -0.42 4.97
C SER A 147 -10.67 0.04 4.75
N LYS A 148 -9.97 -0.51 3.74
CA LYS A 148 -8.61 -0.12 3.36
C LYS A 148 -8.63 0.88 2.21
N PRO A 149 -7.75 1.89 2.20
CA PRO A 149 -7.69 2.86 1.12
C PRO A 149 -7.31 2.22 -0.22
N LEU A 150 -8.05 2.59 -1.26
CA LEU A 150 -7.71 2.33 -2.65
C LEU A 150 -7.62 3.68 -3.37
N LEU A 151 -6.43 4.01 -3.85
CA LEU A 151 -6.14 5.22 -4.61
C LEU A 151 -5.94 4.86 -6.08
N PHE A 152 -6.38 5.71 -6.99
CA PHE A 152 -6.17 5.50 -8.42
C PHE A 152 -5.77 6.78 -9.14
N CYS A 153 -4.84 6.65 -10.09
CA CYS A 153 -4.30 7.74 -10.90
C CYS A 153 -4.63 7.47 -12.39
N PRO A 154 -5.75 7.98 -12.93
CA PRO A 154 -6.04 7.82 -14.34
C PRO A 154 -4.91 8.37 -15.21
N ALA A 155 -4.56 7.67 -16.30
CA ALA A 155 -3.58 8.16 -17.26
C ALA A 155 -3.91 7.67 -18.66
N MET A 156 -4.43 8.57 -19.49
CA MET A 156 -4.90 8.28 -20.84
C MET A 156 -4.79 9.52 -21.73
N ASN A 157 -4.94 9.33 -23.04
CA ASN A 157 -4.99 10.43 -23.99
C ASN A 157 -6.17 11.39 -23.67
N THR A 158 -6.02 12.69 -23.97
CA THR A 158 -7.06 13.70 -23.74
C THR A 158 -8.42 13.34 -24.34
N ALA A 159 -8.46 12.79 -25.56
CA ALA A 159 -9.72 12.40 -26.19
C ALA A 159 -10.40 11.23 -25.45
N MET A 160 -9.63 10.34 -24.82
CA MET A 160 -10.18 9.29 -23.95
C MET A 160 -10.68 9.91 -22.64
N TRP A 161 -9.95 10.87 -22.07
CA TRP A 161 -10.35 11.56 -20.84
C TRP A 161 -11.65 12.36 -21.01
N GLU A 162 -11.78 13.09 -22.12
CA GLU A 162 -12.95 13.90 -22.47
C GLU A 162 -14.14 13.05 -22.93
N HIS A 163 -13.95 11.75 -23.20
CA HIS A 163 -15.04 10.87 -23.55
C HIS A 163 -16.03 10.76 -22.38
N PRO A 164 -17.35 10.91 -22.62
CA PRO A 164 -18.36 11.00 -21.54
C PRO A 164 -18.39 9.78 -20.62
N ILE A 165 -18.01 8.60 -21.13
CA ILE A 165 -17.93 7.37 -20.32
C ILE A 165 -16.88 7.46 -19.21
N THR A 166 -15.79 8.22 -19.43
CA THR A 166 -14.67 8.29 -18.50
C THR A 166 -15.09 8.99 -17.22
N ALA A 167 -15.78 10.14 -17.35
CA ALA A 167 -16.34 10.84 -16.20
C ALA A 167 -17.31 9.95 -15.40
N GLN A 168 -18.19 9.22 -16.09
CA GLN A 168 -19.13 8.29 -15.45
C GLN A 168 -18.41 7.16 -14.68
N GLN A 169 -17.37 6.58 -15.26
CA GLN A 169 -16.59 5.51 -14.64
C GLN A 169 -15.78 6.01 -13.44
N VAL A 170 -15.15 7.18 -13.55
CA VAL A 170 -14.43 7.82 -12.45
C VAL A 170 -15.37 8.10 -11.29
N ASP A 171 -16.54 8.68 -11.56
CA ASP A 171 -17.56 8.96 -10.54
C ASP A 171 -18.07 7.67 -9.89
N GLN A 172 -18.20 6.58 -10.66
CA GLN A 172 -18.58 5.28 -10.14
C GLN A 172 -17.53 4.70 -9.18
N LEU A 173 -16.24 4.76 -9.54
CA LEU A 173 -15.15 4.33 -8.65
C LEU A 173 -15.13 5.16 -7.36
N LYS A 174 -15.36 6.48 -7.45
CA LYS A 174 -15.48 7.35 -6.27
C LYS A 174 -16.68 6.99 -5.42
N ALA A 175 -17.82 6.63 -6.02
CA ALA A 175 -18.98 6.13 -5.31
C ALA A 175 -18.73 4.78 -4.60
N PHE A 176 -17.76 3.98 -5.06
CA PHE A 176 -17.28 2.79 -4.34
C PHE A 176 -16.44 3.14 -3.10
N GLY A 177 -16.03 4.40 -2.94
CA GLY A 177 -15.17 4.88 -1.85
C GLY A 177 -13.69 4.92 -2.23
N TYR A 178 -13.36 4.74 -3.51
CA TYR A 178 -11.98 4.85 -3.99
C TYR A 178 -11.59 6.32 -4.15
N VAL A 179 -10.32 6.63 -3.92
CA VAL A 179 -9.80 7.99 -3.93
C VAL A 179 -9.11 8.27 -5.26
N GLU A 180 -9.69 9.18 -6.03
CA GLU A 180 -9.08 9.69 -7.25
C GLU A 180 -7.88 10.58 -6.91
N ILE A 181 -6.73 10.28 -7.50
CA ILE A 181 -5.60 11.20 -7.60
C ILE A 181 -5.68 11.82 -9.01
N PRO A 182 -6.03 13.12 -9.11
CA PRO A 182 -6.36 13.72 -10.39
C PRO A 182 -5.16 13.79 -11.33
N CYS A 183 -5.44 13.63 -12.63
CA CYS A 183 -4.50 13.88 -13.71
C CYS A 183 -4.01 15.33 -13.64
N VAL A 184 -2.69 15.56 -13.59
CA VAL A 184 -2.16 16.91 -13.75
C VAL A 184 -2.10 17.22 -15.24
N ALA A 185 -2.93 18.15 -15.70
CA ALA A 185 -3.07 18.55 -17.11
C ALA A 185 -1.87 19.33 -17.68
N LYS A 186 -0.68 19.24 -17.08
CA LYS A 186 0.51 19.96 -17.56
C LYS A 186 1.29 19.06 -18.50
N LYS A 187 1.39 19.56 -19.74
CA LYS A 187 2.20 19.10 -20.88
C LYS A 187 2.75 17.68 -20.72
N LEU A 188 2.14 16.77 -21.48
CA LEU A 188 2.77 15.56 -21.98
C LEU A 188 4.28 15.81 -22.17
N VAL A 189 5.10 15.15 -21.34
CA VAL A 189 6.56 15.27 -21.31
C VAL A 189 7.10 16.54 -20.61
N CYS A 190 7.05 16.60 -19.27
CA CYS A 190 8.17 16.93 -18.34
C CYS A 190 7.64 17.48 -16.99
N GLY A 191 7.96 16.82 -15.87
CA GLY A 191 8.06 17.48 -14.55
C GLY A 191 7.14 17.06 -13.40
N ASP A 192 5.98 16.44 -13.63
CA ASP A 192 4.98 16.28 -12.55
C ASP A 192 5.05 14.94 -11.79
N GLU A 193 6.15 14.70 -11.09
CA GLU A 193 6.41 13.43 -10.37
C GLU A 193 5.89 13.42 -8.92
N GLU A 194 5.30 14.53 -8.47
CA GLU A 194 5.15 14.81 -7.05
C GLU A 194 3.74 14.57 -6.47
N MET A 195 2.66 14.81 -7.23
CA MET A 195 1.30 14.88 -6.66
C MET A 195 0.74 13.53 -6.16
N GLY A 196 0.95 12.45 -6.92
CA GLY A 196 0.50 11.11 -6.52
C GLY A 196 1.32 10.56 -5.34
N PHE A 197 2.62 10.86 -5.34
CA PHE A 197 3.53 10.52 -4.25
C PHE A 197 3.13 11.22 -2.94
N TYR A 198 2.89 12.53 -2.95
CA TYR A 198 2.47 13.25 -1.74
C TYR A 198 1.17 12.73 -1.15
N HIS A 199 0.22 12.27 -1.96
CA HIS A 199 -1.03 11.69 -1.45
C HIS A 199 -0.81 10.32 -0.82
N VAL A 200 0.00 9.45 -1.43
CA VAL A 200 0.32 8.13 -0.86
C VAL A 200 1.19 8.26 0.39
N ALA A 201 2.17 9.16 0.37
CA ALA A 201 2.99 9.47 1.53
C ALA A 201 2.16 10.08 2.66
N ARG A 202 1.24 11.03 2.36
CA ARG A 202 0.37 11.62 3.38
C ARG A 202 -0.61 10.60 3.96
N VAL A 203 -1.28 9.80 3.13
CA VAL A 203 -2.19 8.74 3.61
C VAL A 203 -1.41 7.66 4.37
N GLY A 204 -0.25 7.26 3.88
CA GLY A 204 0.62 6.28 4.55
C GLY A 204 1.13 6.78 5.90
N LEU A 205 1.60 8.03 5.98
CA LEU A 205 2.05 8.65 7.23
C LEU A 205 0.89 8.88 8.20
N GLU A 206 -0.27 9.37 7.73
CA GLU A 206 -1.47 9.50 8.56
C GLU A 206 -1.93 8.13 9.10
N LEU A 207 -1.83 7.05 8.33
CA LEU A 207 -2.18 5.70 8.75
C LEU A 207 -1.12 5.03 9.64
N LEU A 208 0.16 5.38 9.47
CA LEU A 208 1.24 4.97 10.36
C LEU A 208 1.17 5.69 11.72
N ASP A 209 0.80 6.97 11.72
CA ASP A 209 0.64 7.78 12.92
C ASP A 209 -0.71 7.53 13.63
N SER A 210 -1.74 7.05 12.91
CA SER A 210 -3.06 6.82 13.48
C SER A 210 -3.22 5.46 14.16
N SER A 211 -3.03 5.50 15.47
CA SER A 211 -3.91 4.80 16.42
C SER A 211 -5.34 5.40 16.49
N ALA A 212 -5.74 6.29 15.57
CA ALA A 212 -7.05 6.94 15.51
C ALA A 212 -7.51 7.26 14.07
N ALA A 213 -8.61 6.63 13.64
CA ALA A 213 -9.19 6.68 12.28
C ALA A 213 -9.31 8.10 11.65
N PRO A 214 -9.14 8.26 10.32
CA PRO A 214 -9.21 9.57 9.69
C PRO A 214 -10.64 9.94 9.28
N ALA A 215 -11.02 11.16 9.60
CA ALA A 215 -12.04 11.92 8.90
C ALA A 215 -11.33 12.82 7.87
N LEU A 216 -11.81 12.85 6.62
CA LEU A 216 -12.05 14.07 5.83
C LEU A 216 -12.36 13.75 4.35
N ALA A 217 -13.63 13.92 4.00
CA ALA A 217 -14.02 14.48 2.71
C ALA A 217 -14.13 16.01 2.88
N SER A 218 -13.78 16.76 1.82
CA SER A 218 -14.00 18.21 1.61
C SER A 218 -12.76 19.12 1.60
N GLN A 219 -11.87 18.96 0.63
CA GLN A 219 -11.13 20.09 0.04
C GLN A 219 -10.84 19.86 -1.46
N SER A 220 -11.86 20.02 -2.30
CA SER A 220 -11.68 20.20 -3.75
C SER A 220 -12.77 21.07 -4.37
N ALA A 221 -13.20 22.12 -3.65
CA ALA A 221 -14.06 23.16 -4.19
C ALA A 221 -13.26 24.46 -4.28
N GLY A 222 -12.54 24.65 -5.38
CA GLY A 222 -11.87 25.93 -5.63
C GLY A 222 -10.70 25.87 -6.60
N ILE A 223 -10.91 25.39 -7.83
CA ILE A 223 -10.26 25.88 -9.06
C ILE A 223 -11.19 25.45 -10.21
N THR A 224 -12.24 26.23 -10.50
CA THR A 224 -12.95 26.19 -11.78
C THR A 224 -13.19 27.63 -12.19
N GLY A 225 -12.29 28.13 -13.03
CA GLY A 225 -12.40 29.48 -13.54
C GLY A 225 -11.15 29.86 -14.31
N MET A 226 -11.00 29.33 -15.52
CA MET A 226 -10.24 30.03 -16.55
C MET A 226 -10.71 29.60 -17.95
N SER A 227 -11.12 30.63 -18.67
CA SER A 227 -11.78 30.69 -19.97
C SER A 227 -10.98 30.06 -21.11
N HIS A 228 -11.69 29.35 -21.98
CA HIS A 228 -11.19 28.88 -23.27
C HIS A 228 -10.93 30.07 -24.22
N HIS A 229 -9.68 30.25 -24.62
CA HIS A 229 -9.37 30.90 -25.89
C HIS A 229 -8.83 29.85 -26.85
N ALA A 230 -9.69 29.46 -27.80
CA ALA A 230 -9.36 28.59 -28.93
C ALA A 230 -8.84 29.45 -30.08
N TRP A 231 -7.62 29.18 -30.58
CA TRP A 231 -7.07 29.74 -31.82
C TRP A 231 -5.98 28.80 -32.35
N PRO A 232 -5.72 28.81 -33.67
CA PRO A 232 -6.58 28.44 -34.79
C PRO A 232 -6.23 27.05 -35.37
#